data_AF-A0A497JDI9-F1
#
_entry.id   AF-A0A497JDI9-F1
#
_cell.length_a   1.000
_cell.length_b   1.000
_cell.length_c   1.000
_cell.angle_alpha   90.00
_cell.angle_beta   90.00
_cell.angle_gamma   90.00
#
_symmetry.space_group_name_H-M   'P 1'
#
loop_
_entity.id
_entity.type
_entity.pdbx_description
1 polymer ?
#
loop_
_entity_poly.entity_id
_entity_poly.type
_entity_poly.pdbx_seq_one_letter_code
_entity_poly.pdbx_strand_id
1 'polypeptide(L)'
;MGEVDVTNVEAVLKQIRAQAAKEHIRITYHAHQEMVEEEITLDEVLEAIATGQILENYPEHRRGACCLLNGHTRDGRPLHIVCTTARPVLIIITVYEPKPPKWITPTQRGSQK
;
A
#
# COMPACT_ATOMS: atom_id res chain seq x y z
N MET A 1 -10.44 16.01 -13.91
CA MET A 1 -9.67 15.23 -12.92
C MET A 1 -8.29 15.07 -13.51
N GLY A 2 -7.30 15.81 -13.02
CA GLY A 2 -5.96 15.86 -13.64
C GLY A 2 -5.26 14.51 -13.54
N GLU A 3 -4.47 14.16 -14.55
CA GLU A 3 -3.55 13.03 -14.47
C GLU A 3 -2.58 13.28 -13.30
N VAL A 4 -2.50 12.34 -12.36
CA VAL A 4 -1.53 12.40 -11.27
C VAL A 4 -0.18 12.02 -11.85
N ASP A 5 0.82 12.87 -11.66
CA ASP A 5 2.20 12.51 -11.97
C ASP A 5 2.65 11.37 -11.04
N VAL A 6 2.64 10.14 -11.59
CA VAL A 6 2.98 8.92 -10.87
C VAL A 6 4.45 8.81 -10.49
N THR A 7 5.31 9.70 -11.00
CA THR A 7 6.72 9.74 -10.65
C THR A 7 6.98 10.57 -9.39
N ASN A 8 6.09 11.53 -9.08
CA ASN A 8 6.14 12.34 -7.88
C ASN A 8 5.52 11.60 -6.67
N VAL A 9 6.38 11.03 -5.83
CA VAL A 9 5.99 10.23 -4.66
C VAL A 9 5.11 11.01 -3.67
N GLU A 10 5.35 12.31 -3.48
CA GLU A 10 4.54 13.13 -2.57
C GLU A 10 3.12 13.33 -3.12
N ALA A 11 3.00 13.62 -4.42
CA ALA A 11 1.72 13.75 -5.09
C ALA A 11 0.95 12.43 -5.09
N VAL A 12 1.63 11.31 -5.35
CA VAL A 12 1.07 9.95 -5.30
C VAL A 12 0.54 9.63 -3.91
N LEU A 13 1.34 9.85 -2.86
CA LEU A 13 0.91 9.56 -1.49
C LEU A 13 -0.30 10.40 -1.07
N LYS A 14 -0.32 11.68 -1.44
CA LYS A 14 -1.46 12.57 -1.21
C LYS A 14 -2.73 12.06 -1.91
N GLN A 15 -2.60 11.59 -3.15
CA GLN A 15 -3.72 11.00 -3.89
C GLN A 15 -4.24 9.72 -3.24
N ILE A 16 -3.35 8.79 -2.87
CA ILE A 16 -3.70 7.52 -2.22
C ILE A 16 -4.48 7.78 -0.93
N ARG A 17 -3.99 8.68 -0.07
CA ARG A 17 -4.67 9.08 1.16
C ARG A 17 -6.04 9.70 0.88
N ALA A 18 -6.15 10.55 -0.14
CA ALA A 18 -7.43 11.15 -0.52
C ALA A 18 -8.45 10.14 -1.05
N GLN A 19 -8.01 9.08 -1.73
CA GLN A 19 -8.88 7.99 -2.19
C GLN A 19 -9.31 7.11 -1.03
N ALA A 20 -8.38 6.77 -0.14
CA ALA A 20 -8.67 5.97 1.04
C ALA A 20 -9.63 6.67 2.01
N ALA A 21 -9.44 7.97 2.27
CA ALA A 21 -10.32 8.76 3.12
C ALA A 21 -11.76 8.92 2.55
N LYS A 22 -11.94 8.72 1.24
CA LYS A 22 -13.25 8.69 0.58
C LYS A 22 -13.82 7.28 0.44
N GLU A 23 -13.12 6.28 0.97
CA GLU A 23 -13.42 4.85 0.80
C GLU A 23 -13.61 4.44 -0.67
N HIS A 24 -12.97 5.17 -1.59
CA HIS A 24 -12.94 4.86 -3.02
C HIS A 24 -11.90 3.76 -3.27
N ILE A 25 -12.12 2.61 -2.67
CA ILE A 25 -11.19 1.49 -2.63
C ILE A 25 -11.82 0.27 -3.28
N ARG A 26 -10.98 -0.54 -3.94
CA ARG A 26 -11.32 -1.91 -4.34
C ARG A 26 -10.26 -2.87 -3.83
N ILE A 27 -10.68 -3.88 -3.09
CA ILE A 27 -9.82 -4.97 -2.65
C ILE A 27 -9.81 -6.06 -3.72
N THR A 28 -8.62 -6.49 -4.14
CA THR A 28 -8.50 -7.65 -5.04
C THR A 28 -8.73 -8.96 -4.28
N TYR A 29 -9.03 -10.04 -5.00
CA TYR A 29 -9.19 -11.36 -4.37
C TYR A 29 -7.95 -11.78 -3.58
N HIS A 30 -6.74 -11.59 -4.15
CA HIS A 30 -5.49 -11.90 -3.45
C HIS A 30 -5.33 -11.07 -2.17
N ALA A 31 -5.52 -9.74 -2.23
CA ALA A 31 -5.46 -8.91 -1.03
C ALA A 31 -6.46 -9.37 0.05
N HIS A 32 -7.69 -9.74 -0.34
CA HIS A 32 -8.67 -10.24 0.61
C HIS A 32 -8.25 -11.57 1.24
N GLN A 33 -7.60 -12.48 0.50
CA GLN A 33 -7.07 -13.72 1.08
C GLN A 33 -6.00 -13.45 2.13
N GLU A 34 -5.03 -12.57 1.84
CA GLU A 34 -3.97 -12.19 2.79
C GLU A 34 -4.56 -11.49 4.02
N MET A 35 -5.57 -10.63 3.84
CA MET A 35 -6.29 -10.01 4.95
C MET A 35 -6.90 -11.04 5.88
N VAL A 36 -7.54 -12.07 5.35
CA VAL A 36 -8.14 -13.14 6.16
C VAL A 36 -7.04 -13.97 6.84
N GLU A 37 -5.96 -14.30 6.14
CA GLU A 37 -4.87 -15.14 6.66
C GLU A 37 -4.09 -14.45 7.79
N GLU A 38 -3.89 -13.13 7.70
CA GLU A 38 -3.15 -12.36 8.69
C GLU A 38 -4.05 -11.57 9.68
N GLU A 39 -5.35 -11.84 9.68
CA GLU A 39 -6.34 -11.16 10.53
C GLU A 39 -6.28 -9.64 10.40
N ILE A 40 -6.13 -9.13 9.17
CA ILE A 40 -6.05 -7.70 8.85
C ILE A 40 -7.44 -7.21 8.43
N THR A 41 -7.98 -6.25 9.17
CA THR A 41 -9.26 -5.62 8.88
C THR A 41 -9.11 -4.50 7.84
N LEU A 42 -10.22 -4.12 7.19
CA LEU A 42 -10.21 -2.97 6.28
C LEU A 42 -9.84 -1.67 7.00
N ASP A 43 -10.26 -1.51 8.26
CA ASP A 43 -9.93 -0.34 9.08
C ASP A 43 -8.42 -0.23 9.31
N GLU A 44 -7.74 -1.33 9.62
CA GLU A 44 -6.29 -1.37 9.76
C GLU A 44 -5.56 -0.99 8.45
N VAL A 45 -6.08 -1.43 7.29
CA VAL A 45 -5.55 -1.01 5.99
C VAL A 45 -5.69 0.50 5.80
N LEU A 46 -6.84 1.08 6.16
CA LEU A 46 -7.10 2.51 6.07
C LEU A 46 -6.20 3.32 7.02
N GLU A 47 -6.03 2.85 8.25
CA GLU A 47 -5.14 3.43 9.26
C GLU A 47 -3.68 3.45 8.77
N ALA A 48 -3.21 2.33 8.24
CA ALA A 48 -1.87 2.22 7.69
C ALA A 48 -1.67 3.12 6.47
N ILE A 49 -2.67 3.28 5.58
CA ILE A 49 -2.57 4.23 4.47
C ILE A 49 -2.49 5.68 4.97
N ALA A 50 -3.26 6.03 6.00
CA ALA A 50 -3.32 7.39 6.53
C ALA A 50 -1.96 7.86 7.09
N THR A 51 -1.22 6.95 7.74
CA THR A 51 0.10 7.23 8.34
C THR A 51 1.28 6.80 7.48
N GLY A 52 1.03 6.05 6.41
CA GLY A 52 2.05 5.33 5.65
C GLY A 52 2.95 6.20 4.79
N GLN A 53 4.09 5.63 4.42
CA GLN A 53 5.07 6.18 3.47
C GLN A 53 5.26 5.20 2.31
N ILE A 54 5.61 5.72 1.14
CA ILE A 54 5.96 4.88 -0.02
C ILE A 54 7.40 4.42 0.15
N LEU A 55 7.59 3.10 0.23
CA LEU A 55 8.92 2.48 0.25
C LEU A 55 9.47 2.28 -1.16
N GLU A 56 8.60 1.85 -2.09
CA GLU A 56 8.99 1.55 -3.46
C GLU A 56 7.90 2.06 -4.41
N ASN A 57 8.30 2.83 -5.43
CA ASN A 57 7.40 3.37 -6.45
C ASN A 57 7.69 2.72 -7.81
N TYR A 58 6.66 2.21 -8.48
CA TYR A 58 6.79 1.54 -9.77
C TYR A 58 5.86 2.19 -10.82
N PRO A 59 6.21 3.39 -11.30
CA PRO A 59 5.37 4.12 -12.26
C PRO A 59 5.19 3.39 -13.60
N GLU A 60 6.18 2.59 -14.01
CA GLU A 60 6.23 1.91 -15.31
C GLU A 60 5.93 0.40 -15.22
N HIS A 61 5.40 -0.08 -14.10
CA HIS A 61 5.16 -1.50 -13.93
C HIS A 61 4.22 -2.05 -15.02
N ARG A 62 4.57 -3.20 -15.62
CA ARG A 62 3.90 -3.77 -16.81
C ARG A 62 2.38 -3.99 -16.68
N ARG A 63 1.86 -4.06 -15.45
CA ARG A 63 0.43 -4.24 -15.15
C ARG A 63 -0.28 -2.93 -14.76
N GLY A 64 0.39 -1.80 -14.94
CA GLY A 64 -0.03 -0.46 -14.52
C GLY A 64 0.75 0.02 -13.29
N ALA A 65 0.87 1.34 -13.18
CA ALA A 65 1.60 2.03 -12.11
C ALA A 65 1.08 1.64 -10.72
N CYS A 66 2.01 1.27 -9.84
CA CYS A 66 1.73 0.89 -8.47
C CYS A 66 2.88 1.28 -7.53
N CYS A 67 2.65 1.16 -6.23
CA CYS A 67 3.68 1.37 -5.22
C CYS A 67 3.49 0.41 -4.04
N LEU A 68 4.54 0.25 -3.25
CA LEU A 68 4.53 -0.40 -1.94
C LEU A 68 4.57 0.68 -0.86
N LEU A 69 3.57 0.70 0.00
CA LEU A 69 3.53 1.51 1.21
C LEU A 69 3.91 0.67 2.43
N ASN A 70 4.52 1.32 3.41
CA ASN A 70 4.57 0.86 4.79
C ASN A 70 3.85 1.87 5.69
N GLY A 71 2.85 1.41 6.42
CA GLY A 71 2.12 2.18 7.42
C GLY A 71 1.93 1.40 8.71
N HIS A 72 1.26 2.01 9.68
CA HIS A 72 0.97 1.34 10.95
C HIS A 72 -0.50 1.46 11.30
N THR A 73 -1.04 0.40 11.89
CA THR A 73 -2.34 0.44 12.57
C THR A 73 -2.26 1.34 13.80
N ARG A 74 -3.41 1.65 14.41
CA ARG A 74 -3.45 2.39 15.69
C ARG A 74 -2.68 1.71 16.82
N ASP A 75 -2.63 0.39 16.81
CA ASP A 75 -1.90 -0.41 17.81
C ASP A 75 -0.40 -0.55 17.49
N GLY A 76 0.07 0.09 16.41
CA GLY A 76 1.49 0.10 16.03
C GLY A 76 1.92 -1.12 15.21
N ARG A 77 0.99 -1.97 14.76
CA ARG A 77 1.28 -3.09 13.87
C ARG A 77 1.68 -2.57 12.48
N PRO A 78 2.85 -2.93 11.93
CA PRO A 78 3.26 -2.47 10.61
C PRO A 78 2.52 -3.23 9.52
N LEU A 79 2.05 -2.53 8.49
CA LEU A 79 1.43 -3.15 7.31
C LEU A 79 2.09 -2.67 6.03
N HIS A 80 2.39 -3.64 5.17
CA HIS A 80 2.81 -3.44 3.80
C HIS A 80 1.61 -3.53 2.87
N ILE A 81 1.43 -2.51 2.04
CA ILE A 81 0.27 -2.41 1.15
C ILE A 81 0.78 -2.12 -0.26
N VAL A 82 0.42 -2.96 -1.22
CA VAL A 82 0.67 -2.66 -2.65
C VAL A 82 -0.62 -2.16 -3.28
N CYS A 83 -0.58 -0.97 -3.87
CA CYS A 83 -1.76 -0.37 -4.49
C CYS A 83 -1.45 0.38 -5.78
N THR A 84 -2.49 0.59 -6.60
CA THR A 84 -2.37 1.34 -7.88
C THR A 84 -2.22 2.83 -7.65
N THR A 85 -1.44 3.53 -8.49
CA THR A 85 -1.16 4.97 -8.36
C THR A 85 -1.79 5.83 -9.46
N ALA A 86 -2.19 5.22 -10.59
CA ALA A 86 -2.74 5.92 -11.77
C ALA A 86 -4.25 5.78 -11.97
N ARG A 87 -4.98 5.21 -11.00
CA ARG A 87 -6.42 4.89 -11.16
C ARG A 87 -7.30 5.80 -10.31
N PRO A 88 -8.54 6.10 -10.73
CA PRO A 88 -9.47 6.90 -9.94
C PRO A 88 -9.93 6.21 -8.65
N VAL A 89 -10.04 4.88 -8.68
CA VAL A 89 -10.28 4.02 -7.51
C VAL A 89 -8.94 3.46 -7.05
N LEU A 90 -8.69 3.48 -5.74
CA LEU A 90 -7.51 2.88 -5.13
C LEU A 90 -7.69 1.36 -5.09
N ILE A 91 -6.95 0.64 -5.93
CA ILE A 91 -7.00 -0.83 -5.92
C ILE A 91 -5.91 -1.36 -5.01
N ILE A 92 -6.29 -2.08 -3.96
CA ILE A 92 -5.36 -2.82 -3.09
C ILE A 92 -5.06 -4.18 -3.72
N ILE A 93 -3.81 -4.35 -4.15
CA ILE A 93 -3.31 -5.53 -4.87
C ILE A 93 -2.92 -6.64 -3.89
N THR A 94 -2.27 -6.28 -2.79
CA THR A 94 -1.95 -7.18 -1.67
C THR A 94 -1.72 -6.36 -0.41
N VAL A 95 -1.87 -6.98 0.76
CA VAL A 95 -1.55 -6.41 2.07
C VAL A 95 -1.00 -7.51 2.96
N TYR A 96 0.04 -7.23 3.74
CA TYR A 96 0.65 -8.20 4.66
C TYR A 96 1.48 -7.47 5.72
N GLU A 97 1.77 -8.11 6.85
CA GLU A 97 2.73 -7.64 7.83
C GLU A 97 4.17 -7.98 7.38
N PRO A 98 5.10 -7.00 7.30
CA PRO A 98 6.46 -7.26 6.85
C PRO A 98 7.22 -8.16 7.82
N LYS A 99 7.67 -9.31 7.32
CA LYS A 99 8.36 -10.35 8.11
C LYS A 99 9.80 -10.61 7.63
N PRO A 100 10.73 -10.97 8.52
CA PRO A 100 12.02 -11.56 8.15
C PRO A 100 11.84 -12.89 7.39
N PRO A 101 12.81 -13.31 6.56
CA PRO A 101 14.08 -12.65 6.26
C PRO A 101 13.96 -11.55 5.19
N LYS A 102 12.80 -11.44 4.53
CA LYS A 102 12.58 -10.51 3.43
C LYS A 102 12.64 -9.05 3.89
N TRP A 103 12.18 -8.77 5.11
CA TRP A 103 12.23 -7.46 5.76
C TRP A 103 12.95 -7.61 7.11
N ILE A 104 14.08 -6.91 7.28
CA ILE A 104 14.84 -6.86 8.54
C ILE A 104 14.10 -6.00 9.56
N THR A 105 13.56 -4.88 9.08
CA THR A 105 12.62 -4.01 9.78
C THR A 105 11.44 -3.74 8.86
N PRO A 106 10.32 -3.17 9.35
CA PRO A 106 9.20 -2.80 8.50
C PRO A 106 9.54 -1.86 7.34
N THR A 107 10.69 -1.19 7.35
CA THR A 107 11.09 -0.29 6.25
C THR A 107 12.39 -0.72 5.56
N GLN A 108 13.11 -1.71 6.11
CA GLN A 108 14.39 -2.17 5.59
C GLN A 108 14.27 -3.58 5.03
N ARG A 109 14.38 -3.69 3.71
CA ARG A 109 14.42 -4.98 3.01
C ARG A 109 15.72 -5.72 3.33
N GLY A 110 15.63 -7.03 3.52
CA GLY A 110 16.80 -7.90 3.62
C GLY A 110 17.49 -8.04 2.27
N SER A 111 18.83 -8.12 2.28
CA SER A 111 19.59 -8.45 1.08
C SER A 111 19.19 -9.85 0.61
N GLN A 112 18.67 -9.98 -0.61
CA GLN A 112 18.54 -11.30 -1.23
C GLN A 112 19.96 -11.86 -1.40
N LYS A 113 20.25 -12.97 -0.71
CA LYS A 113 21.39 -13.82 -1.03
C LYS A 113 20.96 -14.88 -2.04
#